data_AF-A0AA42BT94-F1
#
_entry.id   AF-A0AA42BT94-F1
#
_cell.length_a   1.000
_cell.length_b   1.000
_cell.length_c   1.000
_cell.angle_alpha   90.00
_cell.angle_beta   90.00
_cell.angle_gamma   90.00
#
_symmetry.space_group_name_H-M   'P 1'
#
loop_
_entity.id
_entity.type
_entity.pdbx_description
1 polymer ?
#
loop_
_entity_poly.entity_id
_entity_poly.type
_entity_poly.pdbx_seq_one_letter_code
_entity_poly.pdbx_strand_id
1 'polypeptide(L)'
;MTVAARAGLAGVVLLAAVLVAAGALLPEAEHPVSARSEVSVSSVTDGTVVELAPIVAGWPDGYTVTGTKSEALYVEHITSVRSGSSFSLTIDVKSQGESALGVQTGRVEVLPGGGIRWTDGCSKTAHDCLDDPGLRGFLTQAALLGAAEKGELPATAVARTLHGHPVVCVSDVALHPASPPVIEGLDPCFSVSTGAVLGHYSLQSGAFVGPTLAEGFTDTPT
;
A
#
# COMPACT_ATOMS: atom_id res chain seq x y z
N MET A 1 19.62 41.81 50.83
CA MET A 1 18.38 42.49 51.28
C MET A 1 17.54 41.50 52.05
N THR A 2 16.99 41.98 53.15
CA THR A 2 16.53 41.28 54.34
C THR A 2 15.03 40.93 54.27
N VAL A 3 14.62 39.88 55.01
CA VAL A 3 13.30 39.63 55.63
C VAL A 3 12.15 39.27 54.66
N ALA A 4 11.64 38.03 54.58
CA ALA A 4 10.98 37.12 55.53
C ALA A 4 9.45 37.31 55.66
N ALA A 5 8.71 36.19 55.52
CA ALA A 5 7.58 35.70 56.33
C ALA A 5 6.84 34.61 55.52
N ARG A 6 6.87 33.33 55.92
CA ARG A 6 5.99 32.67 56.92
C ARG A 6 4.51 32.72 56.53
N ALA A 7 3.67 31.73 56.74
CA ALA A 7 3.71 30.35 57.21
C ALA A 7 2.24 29.89 57.17
N GLY A 8 1.97 28.59 57.07
CA GLY A 8 0.59 28.09 57.17
C GLY A 8 0.50 26.56 57.14
N LEU A 9 1.08 25.91 58.15
CA LEU A 9 0.73 24.53 58.53
C LEU A 9 -0.62 24.52 59.25
N ALA A 10 -1.48 23.54 58.93
CA ALA A 10 -2.34 22.76 59.83
C ALA A 10 -3.35 21.99 58.97
N GLY A 11 -3.71 20.73 59.18
CA GLY A 11 -3.40 19.79 60.24
C GLY A 11 -4.02 18.44 59.88
N VAL A 12 -3.44 17.38 60.42
CA VAL A 12 -3.85 15.99 60.29
C VAL A 12 -5.19 15.75 60.97
N VAL A 13 -6.10 15.01 60.33
CA VAL A 13 -7.05 14.14 61.04
C VAL A 13 -7.13 12.80 60.29
N LEU A 14 -6.53 11.77 60.88
CA LEU A 14 -6.88 10.38 60.63
C LEU A 14 -8.31 10.14 61.12
N LEU A 15 -9.16 9.58 60.27
CA LEU A 15 -10.33 8.84 60.72
C LEU A 15 -10.36 7.50 60.00
N ALA A 16 -10.08 6.44 60.77
CA ALA A 16 -10.40 5.09 60.40
C ALA A 16 -11.91 4.88 60.56
N ALA A 17 -12.56 4.32 59.54
CA ALA A 17 -13.90 3.77 59.64
C ALA A 17 -13.95 2.41 58.95
N VAL A 18 -14.56 1.48 59.68
CA VAL A 18 -14.60 0.03 59.50
C VAL A 18 -15.56 -0.39 58.39
N LEU A 19 -15.24 -1.50 57.71
CA LEU A 19 -16.07 -2.22 56.73
C LEU A 19 -17.45 -2.61 57.28
N VAL A 20 -18.49 -2.45 56.45
CA VAL A 20 -19.61 -3.41 56.33
C VAL A 20 -20.03 -3.52 54.86
N ALA A 21 -20.26 -4.76 54.43
CA ALA A 21 -20.49 -5.24 53.07
C ALA A 21 -21.83 -4.83 52.43
N ALA A 22 -21.85 -4.76 51.11
CA ALA A 22 -23.00 -5.16 50.29
C ALA A 22 -22.49 -5.55 48.89
N GLY A 23 -22.63 -6.83 48.55
CA GLY A 23 -22.38 -7.31 47.20
C GLY A 23 -23.36 -6.68 46.22
N ALA A 24 -22.83 -5.97 45.24
CA ALA A 24 -23.55 -5.63 44.02
C ALA A 24 -22.82 -6.32 42.87
N LEU A 25 -23.50 -7.33 42.31
CA LEU A 25 -23.16 -7.92 41.02
C LEU A 25 -23.14 -6.78 39.99
N LEU A 26 -21.97 -6.43 39.50
CA LEU A 26 -21.84 -5.58 38.31
C LEU A 26 -22.12 -6.47 37.10
N PRO A 27 -23.05 -6.12 36.20
CA PRO A 27 -23.13 -6.75 34.90
C PRO A 27 -21.86 -6.38 34.12
N GLU A 28 -21.20 -7.39 33.55
CA GLU A 28 -20.10 -7.23 32.61
C GLU A 28 -20.52 -6.27 31.49
N ALA A 29 -19.75 -5.20 31.30
CA ALA A 29 -19.87 -4.36 30.14
C ALA A 29 -19.43 -5.19 28.91
N GLU A 30 -20.41 -5.75 28.21
CA GLU A 30 -20.23 -6.31 26.88
C GLU A 30 -19.61 -5.22 26.01
N HIS A 31 -18.36 -5.44 25.61
CA HIS A 31 -17.68 -4.57 24.67
C HIS A 31 -18.48 -4.62 23.36
N PRO A 32 -18.83 -3.46 22.75
CA PRO A 32 -19.40 -3.49 21.43
C PRO A 32 -18.34 -4.08 20.49
N VAL A 33 -18.59 -5.31 20.03
CA VAL A 33 -17.89 -5.91 18.90
C VAL A 33 -18.08 -4.95 17.75
N SER A 34 -17.04 -4.17 17.47
CA SER A 34 -16.97 -3.31 16.31
C SER A 34 -17.08 -4.22 15.09
N ALA A 35 -18.27 -4.25 14.49
CA ALA A 35 -18.51 -4.94 13.24
C ALA A 35 -17.59 -4.30 12.20
N ARG A 36 -16.45 -4.95 11.92
CA ARG A 36 -15.70 -4.70 10.69
C ARG A 36 -16.69 -4.92 9.57
N SER A 37 -17.11 -3.82 8.96
CA SER A 37 -17.79 -3.88 7.67
C SER A 37 -16.75 -4.41 6.70
N GLU A 38 -16.78 -5.71 6.44
CA GLU A 38 -16.09 -6.30 5.31
C GLU A 38 -16.72 -5.68 4.07
N VAL A 39 -16.08 -4.66 3.52
CA VAL A 39 -16.43 -4.14 2.21
C VAL A 39 -16.13 -5.26 1.23
N SER A 40 -17.16 -6.02 0.86
CA SER A 40 -17.06 -7.09 -0.12
C SER A 40 -16.95 -6.46 -1.51
N VAL A 41 -15.71 -6.22 -1.93
CA VAL A 41 -15.38 -5.56 -3.21
C VAL A 41 -15.78 -6.43 -4.42
N SER A 42 -16.13 -7.70 -4.21
CA SER A 42 -16.65 -8.62 -5.24
C SER A 42 -17.96 -8.17 -5.91
N SER A 43 -18.58 -7.09 -5.46
CA SER A 43 -19.82 -6.54 -6.03
C SER A 43 -19.68 -5.14 -6.65
N VAL A 44 -18.47 -4.57 -6.66
CA VAL A 44 -18.27 -3.23 -7.24
C VAL A 44 -18.28 -3.34 -8.76
N THR A 45 -19.13 -2.54 -9.41
CA THR A 45 -19.23 -2.50 -10.88
C THR A 45 -17.95 -1.92 -11.48
N ASP A 46 -17.44 -2.53 -12.54
CA ASP A 46 -16.28 -2.03 -13.28
C ASP A 46 -16.48 -0.58 -13.73
N GLY A 47 -15.47 0.27 -13.49
CA GLY A 47 -15.51 1.71 -13.76
C GLY A 47 -16.08 2.55 -12.62
N THR A 48 -16.51 1.95 -11.51
CA THR A 48 -17.02 2.70 -10.35
C THR A 48 -15.90 3.43 -9.64
N VAL A 49 -16.14 4.70 -9.29
CA VAL A 49 -15.25 5.46 -8.42
C VAL A 49 -15.44 5.01 -6.98
N VAL A 50 -14.34 4.70 -6.29
CA VAL A 50 -14.32 4.21 -4.91
C VAL A 50 -13.39 5.03 -4.04
N GLU A 51 -13.69 5.13 -2.75
CA GLU A 51 -12.79 5.73 -1.75
C GLU A 51 -11.55 4.85 -1.59
N LEU A 52 -10.36 5.45 -1.71
CA LEU A 52 -9.11 4.70 -1.75
C LEU A 52 -8.58 4.38 -0.35
N ALA A 53 -8.74 5.30 0.60
CA ALA A 53 -8.16 5.15 1.95
C ALA A 53 -8.60 3.86 2.69
N PRO A 54 -9.89 3.45 2.68
CA PRO A 54 -10.30 2.20 3.33
C PRO A 54 -9.70 0.95 2.67
N ILE A 55 -9.45 0.99 1.35
CA ILE A 55 -8.88 -0.13 0.61
C ILE A 55 -7.40 -0.28 0.95
N VAL A 56 -6.64 0.82 0.91
CA VAL A 56 -5.21 0.84 1.27
C VAL A 56 -5.00 0.41 2.72
N ALA A 57 -5.86 0.88 3.64
CA ALA A 57 -5.80 0.49 5.06
C ALA A 57 -6.12 -1.00 5.31
N GLY A 58 -6.76 -1.67 4.35
CA GLY A 58 -7.09 -3.10 4.43
C GLY A 58 -6.00 -4.03 3.91
N TRP A 59 -4.94 -3.49 3.28
CA TRP A 59 -3.91 -4.33 2.67
C TRP A 59 -3.01 -5.01 3.72
N PRO A 60 -2.57 -6.26 3.46
CA PRO A 60 -1.61 -6.94 4.30
C PRO A 60 -0.24 -6.25 4.24
N ASP A 61 0.58 -6.48 5.26
CA ASP A 61 1.98 -6.00 5.28
C ASP A 61 2.92 -6.85 4.41
N GLY A 62 2.43 -7.95 3.84
CA GLY A 62 3.20 -8.79 2.94
C GLY A 62 2.36 -9.41 1.83
N TYR A 63 2.99 -9.64 0.69
CA TYR A 63 2.43 -10.45 -0.38
C TYR A 63 3.53 -11.07 -1.23
N THR A 64 3.15 -12.08 -2.00
CA THR A 64 3.89 -12.54 -3.18
C THR A 64 2.95 -12.59 -4.38
N VAL A 65 3.35 -11.93 -5.46
CA VAL A 65 2.72 -12.03 -6.77
C VAL A 65 3.68 -12.73 -7.72
N THR A 66 3.20 -13.76 -8.41
CA THR A 66 3.93 -14.39 -9.51
C THR A 66 3.07 -14.44 -10.75
N GLY A 67 3.64 -14.16 -11.91
CA GLY A 67 2.90 -14.17 -13.16
C GLY A 67 3.82 -14.02 -14.37
N THR A 68 3.21 -13.82 -15.53
CA THR A 68 3.95 -13.53 -16.76
C THR A 68 3.44 -12.26 -17.41
N LYS A 69 4.28 -11.63 -18.22
CA LYS A 69 3.90 -10.57 -19.16
C LYS A 69 4.51 -10.92 -20.50
N SER A 70 3.70 -10.92 -21.55
CA SER A 70 4.16 -11.26 -22.90
C SER A 70 4.38 -10.00 -23.73
N GLU A 71 5.52 -9.94 -24.39
CA GLU A 71 5.87 -8.97 -25.41
C GLU A 71 6.03 -9.72 -26.75
N ALA A 72 6.06 -8.99 -27.87
CA ALA A 72 6.09 -9.61 -29.19
C ALA A 72 7.25 -10.61 -29.39
N LEU A 73 8.37 -10.42 -28.70
CA LEU A 73 9.61 -11.19 -28.89
C LEU A 73 10.07 -11.98 -27.65
N TYR A 74 9.46 -11.75 -26.49
CA TYR A 74 9.89 -12.35 -25.23
C TYR A 74 8.76 -12.43 -24.21
N VAL A 75 8.93 -13.29 -23.22
CA VAL A 75 8.06 -13.41 -22.06
C VAL A 75 8.87 -13.02 -20.82
N GLU A 76 8.28 -12.15 -20.01
CA GLU A 76 8.77 -11.75 -18.70
C GLU A 76 8.09 -12.63 -17.64
N HIS A 77 8.87 -13.41 -16.89
CA HIS A 77 8.41 -14.09 -15.68
C HIS A 77 8.63 -13.17 -14.49
N ILE A 78 7.55 -12.74 -13.86
CA ILE A 78 7.58 -11.65 -12.89
C ILE A 78 7.27 -12.21 -11.51
N THR A 79 8.12 -11.85 -10.55
CA THR A 79 7.90 -12.06 -9.12
C THR A 79 7.98 -10.72 -8.40
N SER A 80 6.87 -10.28 -7.82
CA SER A 80 6.79 -9.07 -6.98
C SER A 80 6.49 -9.48 -5.55
N VAL A 81 7.26 -8.96 -4.60
CA VAL A 81 7.17 -9.32 -3.18
C VAL A 81 7.18 -8.06 -2.35
N ARG A 82 6.33 -8.01 -1.32
CA ARG A 82 6.41 -7.04 -0.24
C ARG A 82 6.61 -7.75 1.09
N SER A 83 7.42 -7.15 1.95
CA SER A 83 7.55 -7.50 3.36
C SER A 83 7.72 -6.22 4.17
N GLY A 84 6.67 -5.84 4.90
CA GLY A 84 6.57 -4.57 5.61
C GLY A 84 6.69 -3.38 4.66
N SER A 85 7.77 -2.61 4.82
CA SER A 85 8.12 -1.46 3.97
C SER A 85 9.05 -1.79 2.80
N SER A 86 9.54 -3.04 2.69
CA SER A 86 10.44 -3.46 1.61
C SER A 86 9.67 -4.10 0.46
N PHE A 87 10.02 -3.70 -0.75
CA PHE A 87 9.45 -4.19 -2.00
C PHE A 87 10.56 -4.68 -2.90
N SER A 88 10.38 -5.86 -3.49
CA SER A 88 11.30 -6.40 -4.47
C SER A 88 10.57 -6.91 -5.69
N LEU A 89 11.18 -6.68 -6.84
CA LEU A 89 10.75 -7.13 -8.15
C LEU A 89 11.88 -7.93 -8.78
N THR A 90 11.56 -9.11 -9.29
CA THR A 90 12.45 -9.91 -10.14
C THR A 90 11.72 -10.21 -11.44
N ILE A 91 12.41 -9.98 -12.56
CA ILE A 91 11.90 -10.27 -13.89
C ILE A 91 12.92 -11.16 -14.60
N ASP A 92 12.58 -12.42 -14.83
CA ASP A 92 13.36 -13.33 -15.68
C ASP A 92 12.80 -13.26 -17.11
N VAL A 93 13.63 -12.82 -18.05
CA VAL A 93 13.22 -12.58 -19.44
C VAL A 93 13.64 -13.76 -20.30
N LYS A 94 12.69 -14.35 -21.02
CA LYS A 94 12.93 -15.45 -21.96
C LYS A 94 12.48 -15.11 -23.36
N SER A 95 13.25 -15.53 -24.37
CA SER A 95 12.82 -15.44 -25.76
C SER A 95 11.65 -16.39 -26.04
N GLN A 96 10.96 -16.21 -27.16
CA GLN A 96 9.95 -17.16 -27.67
C GLN A 96 10.50 -18.59 -27.91
N GLY A 97 11.82 -18.74 -27.98
CA GLY A 97 12.52 -20.04 -28.05
C GLY A 97 13.05 -20.51 -26.68
N GLU A 98 12.49 -19.99 -25.58
CA GLU A 98 12.85 -20.30 -24.19
C GLU A 98 14.32 -20.06 -23.82
N SER A 99 15.03 -19.26 -24.62
CA SER A 99 16.41 -18.89 -24.30
C SER A 99 16.39 -17.75 -23.28
N ALA A 100 17.16 -17.88 -22.20
CA ALA A 100 17.31 -16.83 -21.21
C ALA A 100 17.93 -15.57 -21.85
N LEU A 101 17.26 -14.42 -21.67
CA LEU A 101 17.71 -13.10 -22.13
C LEU A 101 18.24 -12.23 -20.99
N GLY A 102 18.06 -12.66 -19.74
CA GLY A 102 18.63 -12.02 -18.56
C GLY A 102 17.62 -11.90 -17.42
N VAL A 103 18.12 -11.47 -16.27
CA VAL A 103 17.31 -11.20 -15.08
C VAL A 103 17.43 -9.73 -14.73
N GLN A 104 16.30 -9.07 -14.52
CA GLN A 104 16.22 -7.72 -13.99
C GLN A 104 15.75 -7.79 -12.54
N THR A 105 16.39 -7.03 -11.67
CA THR A 105 15.98 -6.89 -10.26
C THR A 105 15.73 -5.43 -9.95
N GLY A 106 14.79 -5.19 -9.04
CA GLY A 106 14.53 -3.87 -8.47
C GLY A 106 14.12 -4.01 -7.01
N ARG A 107 14.65 -3.17 -6.13
CA ARG A 107 14.28 -3.18 -4.72
C ARG A 107 14.15 -1.76 -4.19
N VAL A 108 13.04 -1.49 -3.53
CA VAL A 108 12.78 -0.22 -2.87
C VAL A 108 12.32 -0.44 -1.43
N GLU A 109 12.49 0.59 -0.62
CA GLU A 109 12.01 0.66 0.76
C GLU A 109 11.23 1.95 0.96
N VAL A 110 10.07 1.87 1.60
CA VAL A 110 9.34 3.03 2.10
C VAL A 110 9.89 3.40 3.48
N LEU A 111 10.45 4.60 3.57
CA LEU A 111 11.02 5.18 4.79
C LEU A 111 9.93 5.80 5.67
N PRO A 112 10.19 5.98 6.98
CA PRO A 112 9.34 6.80 7.84
C PRO A 112 9.11 8.20 7.23
N GLY A 113 7.87 8.69 7.26
CA GLY A 113 7.49 9.94 6.58
C GLY A 113 7.25 9.79 5.07
N GLY A 114 7.20 8.55 4.56
CA GLY A 114 6.74 8.22 3.21
C GLY A 114 7.75 8.48 2.10
N GLY A 115 9.02 8.67 2.46
CA GLY A 115 10.10 8.71 1.49
C GLY A 115 10.36 7.32 0.89
N ILE A 116 11.00 7.25 -0.26
CA ILE A 116 11.34 6.01 -0.96
C ILE A 116 12.84 5.96 -1.16
N ARG A 117 13.43 4.81 -0.90
CA ARG A 117 14.84 4.54 -1.20
C ARG A 117 14.97 3.32 -2.08
N TRP A 118 15.60 3.49 -3.24
CA TRP A 118 16.10 2.33 -3.99
C TRP A 118 17.28 1.71 -3.24
N THR A 119 17.22 0.39 -3.05
CA THR A 119 18.26 -0.41 -2.40
C THR A 119 18.96 -1.35 -3.38
N ASP A 120 18.34 -1.63 -4.53
CA ASP A 120 18.94 -2.36 -5.65
C ASP A 120 18.21 -2.03 -6.97
N GLY A 121 18.87 -2.21 -8.11
CA GLY A 121 18.26 -2.13 -9.44
C GLY A 121 17.99 -0.73 -10.02
N CYS A 122 18.35 0.34 -9.30
CA CYS A 122 18.29 1.69 -9.84
C CYS A 122 19.53 1.99 -10.68
N SER A 123 19.35 2.39 -11.94
CA SER A 123 20.43 2.70 -12.89
C SER A 123 20.87 4.17 -12.89
N LYS A 124 20.22 5.03 -12.09
CA LYS A 124 20.52 6.46 -11.97
C LYS A 124 21.61 6.72 -10.92
N THR A 125 21.92 7.99 -10.66
CA THR A 125 22.83 8.34 -9.56
C THR A 125 22.16 8.06 -8.21
N ALA A 126 22.96 7.84 -7.16
CA ALA A 126 22.41 7.60 -5.81
C ALA A 126 21.45 8.72 -5.35
N HIS A 127 21.69 9.97 -5.75
CA HIS A 127 20.81 11.08 -5.46
C HIS A 127 19.47 10.96 -6.19
N ASP A 128 19.49 10.63 -7.47
CA ASP A 128 18.28 10.47 -8.30
C ASP A 128 17.49 9.19 -7.97
N CYS A 129 18.13 8.24 -7.29
CA CYS A 129 17.54 7.01 -6.76
C CYS A 129 16.93 7.19 -5.35
N LEU A 130 17.04 8.38 -4.75
CA LEU A 130 16.33 8.72 -3.52
C LEU A 130 15.06 9.47 -3.90
N ASP A 131 13.94 9.03 -3.35
CA ASP A 131 12.62 9.61 -3.58
C ASP A 131 12.30 9.79 -5.07
N ASP A 132 12.73 8.83 -5.90
CA ASP A 132 12.55 8.91 -7.36
C ASP A 132 11.08 9.16 -7.69
N PRO A 133 10.73 10.39 -8.13
CA PRO A 133 9.34 10.78 -8.28
C PRO A 133 8.72 10.17 -9.56
N GLY A 134 9.49 9.36 -10.29
CA GLY A 134 9.05 8.56 -11.42
C GLY A 134 8.96 7.06 -11.15
N LEU A 135 8.94 6.62 -9.88
CA LEU A 135 8.76 5.20 -9.54
C LEU A 135 7.46 4.64 -10.14
N ARG A 136 7.58 3.81 -11.18
CA ARG A 136 6.45 3.30 -11.97
C ARG A 136 6.56 1.80 -12.20
N GLY A 137 5.52 1.19 -12.76
CA GLY A 137 5.47 -0.25 -13.02
C GLY A 137 5.12 -1.06 -11.78
N PHE A 138 5.70 -2.26 -11.65
CA PHE A 138 5.30 -3.20 -10.59
C PHE A 138 5.73 -2.81 -9.17
N LEU A 139 6.57 -1.77 -9.01
CA LEU A 139 6.98 -1.22 -7.71
C LEU A 139 6.15 0.00 -7.29
N THR A 140 5.16 0.42 -8.07
CA THR A 140 4.38 1.66 -7.82
C THR A 140 3.62 1.64 -6.49
N GLN A 141 3.36 0.46 -5.90
CA GLN A 141 2.73 0.40 -4.58
C GLN A 141 3.55 1.10 -3.50
N ALA A 142 4.89 1.10 -3.59
CA ALA A 142 5.72 1.85 -2.66
C ALA A 142 5.44 3.37 -2.73
N ALA A 143 5.17 3.91 -3.92
CA ALA A 143 4.75 5.32 -4.06
C ALA A 143 3.39 5.58 -3.41
N LEU A 144 2.44 4.66 -3.60
CA LEU A 144 1.10 4.79 -3.01
C LEU A 144 1.12 4.72 -1.48
N LEU A 145 1.88 3.79 -0.90
CA LEU A 145 2.04 3.71 0.55
C LEU A 145 2.87 4.88 1.10
N GLY A 146 3.86 5.37 0.35
CA GLY A 146 4.58 6.59 0.69
C GLY A 146 3.66 7.81 0.75
N ALA A 147 2.74 7.95 -0.22
CA ALA A 147 1.71 8.98 -0.21
C ALA A 147 0.75 8.82 0.99
N ALA A 148 0.34 7.59 1.31
CA ALA A 148 -0.49 7.32 2.50
C ALA A 148 0.20 7.76 3.79
N GLU A 149 1.48 7.43 3.97
CA GLU A 149 2.30 7.81 5.13
C GLU A 149 2.45 9.34 5.27
N LYS A 150 2.48 10.05 4.13
CA LYS A 150 2.51 11.52 4.10
C LYS A 150 1.16 12.18 4.34
N GLY A 151 0.06 11.42 4.34
CA GLY A 151 -1.30 11.97 4.33
C GLY A 151 -1.69 12.61 2.99
N GLU A 152 -1.03 12.19 1.91
CA GLU A 152 -1.18 12.70 0.53
C GLU A 152 -1.83 11.67 -0.41
N LEU A 153 -2.44 10.61 0.14
CA LEU A 153 -3.12 9.59 -0.65
C LEU A 153 -4.21 10.22 -1.53
N PRO A 154 -4.28 9.90 -2.84
CA PRO A 154 -5.41 10.30 -3.67
C PRO A 154 -6.73 9.84 -3.02
N ALA A 155 -7.74 10.72 -2.98
CA ALA A 155 -9.00 10.43 -2.30
C ALA A 155 -9.71 9.20 -2.89
N THR A 156 -9.66 9.07 -4.21
CA THR A 156 -10.43 8.07 -4.96
C THR A 156 -9.59 7.26 -5.93
N ALA A 157 -10.08 6.08 -6.26
CA ALA A 157 -9.61 5.23 -7.35
C ALA A 157 -10.79 4.74 -8.20
N VAL A 158 -10.51 4.06 -9.30
CA VAL A 158 -11.51 3.43 -10.16
C VAL A 158 -11.42 1.92 -10.04
N ALA A 159 -12.49 1.28 -9.60
CA ALA A 159 -12.58 -0.18 -9.55
C ALA A 159 -12.63 -0.79 -10.96
N ARG A 160 -11.87 -1.86 -11.18
CA ARG A 160 -11.83 -2.63 -12.43
C ARG A 160 -11.62 -4.12 -12.13
N THR A 161 -11.75 -4.95 -13.15
CA THR A 161 -11.44 -6.39 -13.08
C THR A 161 -10.34 -6.75 -14.08
N LEU A 162 -9.23 -7.33 -13.61
CA LEU A 162 -8.15 -7.86 -14.45
C LEU A 162 -8.12 -9.38 -14.34
N HIS A 163 -8.46 -10.09 -15.43
CA HIS A 163 -8.44 -11.56 -15.48
C HIS A 163 -9.18 -12.24 -14.31
N GLY A 164 -10.28 -11.65 -13.84
CA GLY A 164 -11.07 -12.13 -12.70
C GLY A 164 -10.61 -11.62 -11.33
N HIS A 165 -9.51 -10.86 -11.25
CA HIS A 165 -9.03 -10.25 -10.00
C HIS A 165 -9.57 -8.82 -9.87
N PRO A 166 -10.20 -8.47 -8.74
CA PRO A 166 -10.62 -7.09 -8.48
C PRO A 166 -9.39 -6.20 -8.24
N VAL A 167 -9.32 -5.09 -8.95
CA VAL A 167 -8.26 -4.09 -8.83
C VAL A 167 -8.83 -2.70 -8.67
N VAL A 168 -8.05 -1.80 -8.07
CA VAL A 168 -8.32 -0.37 -8.07
C VAL A 168 -7.24 0.36 -8.83
N CYS A 169 -7.63 1.14 -9.85
CA CYS A 169 -6.73 1.93 -10.66
C CYS A 169 -6.67 3.36 -10.12
N VAL A 170 -5.46 3.82 -9.81
CA VAL A 170 -5.22 5.17 -9.29
C VAL A 170 -4.63 6.01 -10.41
N SER A 171 -5.13 7.24 -10.57
CA SER A 171 -4.57 8.15 -11.57
C SER A 171 -3.08 8.33 -11.35
N ASP A 172 -2.28 8.03 -12.37
CA ASP A 172 -0.84 8.18 -12.24
C ASP A 172 -0.42 9.63 -12.00
N VAL A 173 -1.11 10.59 -12.63
CA VAL A 173 -0.88 12.02 -12.43
C VAL A 173 -1.19 12.43 -10.99
N ALA A 174 -2.20 11.83 -10.35
CA ALA A 174 -2.50 12.09 -8.96
C ALA A 174 -1.43 11.51 -8.02
N LEU A 175 -0.82 10.38 -8.39
CA LEU A 175 0.24 9.74 -7.62
C LEU A 175 1.60 10.41 -7.81
N HIS A 176 1.84 11.00 -8.98
CA HIS A 176 3.10 11.64 -9.37
C HIS A 176 2.89 13.07 -9.89
N PRO A 177 2.32 14.00 -9.09
CA PRO A 177 1.93 15.32 -9.58
C PRO A 177 3.10 16.20 -10.04
N ALA A 178 4.32 15.91 -9.55
CA ALA A 178 5.55 16.61 -9.93
C ALA A 178 6.28 15.97 -11.12
N SER A 179 5.83 14.81 -11.60
CA SER A 179 6.50 14.02 -12.64
C SER A 179 5.51 13.59 -13.71
N PRO A 180 5.54 14.20 -14.90
CA PRO A 180 4.63 13.82 -15.96
C PRO A 180 4.81 12.34 -16.33
N PRO A 181 3.72 11.64 -16.68
CA PRO A 181 3.81 10.27 -17.13
C PRO A 181 4.57 10.13 -18.44
N VAL A 182 5.29 9.02 -18.58
CA VAL A 182 5.90 8.63 -19.87
C VAL A 182 4.81 8.33 -20.91
N ILE A 183 3.68 7.77 -20.46
CA ILE A 183 2.49 7.51 -21.27
C ILE A 183 1.29 8.14 -20.56
N GLU A 184 0.74 9.20 -21.14
CA GLU A 184 -0.45 9.85 -20.58
C GLU A 184 -1.64 8.90 -20.48
N GLY A 185 -2.36 8.97 -19.37
CA GLY A 185 -3.59 8.20 -19.14
C GLY A 185 -3.38 6.70 -18.94
N LEU A 186 -2.16 6.26 -18.58
CA LEU A 186 -1.85 4.90 -18.18
C LEU A 186 -1.75 4.79 -16.66
N ASP A 187 -2.82 4.31 -16.03
CA ASP A 187 -2.98 4.32 -14.58
C ASP A 187 -2.60 2.97 -13.95
N PRO A 188 -1.74 2.92 -12.90
CA PRO A 188 -1.43 1.69 -12.19
C PRO A 188 -2.67 1.14 -11.46
N CYS A 189 -2.87 -0.17 -11.56
CA CYS A 189 -3.99 -0.87 -10.95
C CYS A 189 -3.49 -1.88 -9.91
N PHE A 190 -3.94 -1.68 -8.68
CA PHE A 190 -3.52 -2.41 -7.49
C PHE A 190 -4.55 -3.47 -7.15
N SER A 191 -4.10 -4.70 -6.86
CA SER A 191 -4.93 -5.76 -6.31
C SER A 191 -5.66 -5.25 -5.08
N VAL A 192 -6.97 -5.47 -5.00
CA VAL A 192 -7.73 -5.13 -3.81
C VAL A 192 -7.29 -5.98 -2.61
N SER A 193 -6.85 -7.22 -2.82
CA SER A 193 -6.49 -8.16 -1.75
C SER A 193 -5.09 -7.96 -1.19
N THR A 194 -4.12 -7.58 -2.04
CA THR A 194 -2.70 -7.49 -1.66
C THR A 194 -2.11 -6.09 -1.78
N GLY A 195 -2.77 -5.22 -2.57
CA GLY A 195 -2.24 -3.93 -2.99
C GLY A 195 -1.13 -4.01 -4.03
N ALA A 196 -0.71 -5.20 -4.46
CA ALA A 196 0.30 -5.33 -5.49
C ALA A 196 -0.19 -4.77 -6.82
N VAL A 197 0.70 -4.14 -7.61
CA VAL A 197 0.35 -3.74 -8.98
C VAL A 197 0.22 -5.00 -9.83
N LEU A 198 -0.96 -5.20 -10.43
CA LEU A 198 -1.22 -6.33 -11.33
C LEU A 198 -1.26 -5.91 -12.79
N GLY A 199 -1.61 -4.65 -13.04
CA GLY A 199 -1.61 -4.10 -14.39
C GLY A 199 -1.71 -2.59 -14.43
N HIS A 200 -1.76 -2.07 -15.66
CA HIS A 200 -2.01 -0.65 -15.91
C HIS A 200 -3.17 -0.50 -16.89
N TYR A 201 -4.10 0.39 -16.58
CA TYR A 201 -5.27 0.63 -17.41
C TYR A 201 -5.08 1.91 -18.22
N SER A 202 -5.25 1.81 -19.53
CA SER A 202 -5.25 2.98 -20.42
C SER A 202 -6.67 3.52 -20.57
N LEU A 203 -6.88 4.77 -20.16
CA LEU A 203 -8.14 5.48 -20.39
C LEU A 203 -8.39 5.70 -21.89
N GLN A 204 -7.33 5.83 -22.69
CA GLN A 204 -7.42 6.07 -24.12
C GLN A 204 -7.91 4.84 -24.88
N SER A 205 -7.36 3.66 -24.58
CA SER A 205 -7.76 2.42 -25.26
C SER A 205 -8.88 1.67 -24.55
N GLY A 206 -9.22 2.04 -23.31
CA GLY A 206 -10.21 1.34 -22.50
C GLY A 206 -9.78 -0.08 -22.10
N ALA A 207 -8.47 -0.34 -22.04
CA ALA A 207 -7.92 -1.69 -21.85
C ALA A 207 -6.70 -1.69 -20.93
N PHE A 208 -6.41 -2.85 -20.35
CA PHE A 208 -5.15 -3.08 -19.65
C PHE A 208 -4.00 -3.25 -20.65
N VAL A 209 -2.95 -2.45 -20.50
CA VAL A 209 -1.78 -2.41 -21.39
C VAL A 209 -0.51 -2.08 -20.60
N GLY A 210 0.66 -2.09 -21.24
CA GLY A 210 1.93 -1.75 -20.57
C GLY A 210 2.34 -2.81 -19.54
N PRO A 211 2.85 -2.43 -18.34
CA PRO A 211 3.23 -3.38 -17.30
C PRO A 211 1.99 -4.08 -16.70
N THR A 212 1.48 -5.10 -17.40
CA THR A 212 0.28 -5.86 -17.05
C THR A 212 0.58 -7.35 -17.09
N LEU A 213 0.19 -8.05 -16.03
CA LEU A 213 0.30 -9.51 -15.95
C LEU A 213 -0.76 -10.16 -16.84
N ALA A 214 -0.34 -11.17 -17.60
CA ALA A 214 -1.22 -12.06 -18.35
C ALA A 214 -2.02 -12.95 -17.40
N GLU A 215 -3.14 -13.47 -17.91
CA GLU A 215 -3.99 -14.43 -17.20
C GLU A 215 -3.19 -15.60 -16.59
N GLY A 216 -3.64 -16.08 -15.42
CA GLY A 216 -3.00 -17.19 -14.71
C GLY A 216 -1.92 -16.78 -13.71
N PHE A 217 -1.77 -15.48 -13.43
CA PHE A 217 -0.95 -15.02 -12.30
C PHE A 217 -1.58 -15.43 -10.95
N THR A 218 -0.78 -15.35 -9.90
CA THR A 218 -1.21 -15.54 -8.50
C THR A 218 -0.84 -14.31 -7.68
N ASP A 219 -1.73 -13.85 -6.80
CA ASP A 219 -1.50 -12.75 -5.88
C ASP A 219 -1.92 -13.12 -4.46
N THR A 220 -0.95 -13.52 -3.63
CA THR A 220 -1.23 -14.13 -2.33
C THR A 220 -0.71 -13.24 -1.19
N PRO A 221 -1.56 -12.82 -0.23
CA PRO A 221 -1.12 -12.25 1.04
C PRO A 221 -0.15 -13.18 1.76
N THR A 222 0.87 -12.66 2.43
CA THR A 222 1.86 -13.46 3.20
C THR A 222 1.96 -12.98 4.64
#